data_AF-A0A929SAZ1-F1
#
_entry.id   AF-A0A929SAZ1-F1
#
_cell.length_a   1.000
_cell.length_b   1.000
_cell.length_c   1.000
_cell.angle_alpha   90.00
_cell.angle_beta   90.00
_cell.angle_gamma   90.00
#
_symmetry.space_group_name_H-M   'P 1'
#
loop_
_entity.id
_entity.type
_entity.pdbx_description
1 polymer ?
#
loop_
_entity_poly.entity_id
_entity_poly.type
_entity_poly.pdbx_seq_one_letter_code
_entity_poly.pdbx_strand_id
1 'polypeptide(L)'
;MDNALITLLMGSRYPVAGQPTRGLRFDIGDANPCTFLERMMNNHLFSIIDFFTSYEPFRSDLAYRKLCKLHSIGFLAYYIADMGNVLFLNIAPYGSKSNNYVVYLPHQLDKEQVNSIRSIVSKNPFSNYTVLYNLKLDEANIPIGDTKPDISADEFLSMI
;
A
#
# COMPACT_ATOMS: atom_id res chain seq x y z
N MET A 1 -13.81 11.55 4.38
CA MET A 1 -12.45 11.43 3.78
C MET A 1 -12.14 9.95 3.67
N ASP A 2 -11.53 9.52 2.57
CA ASP A 2 -10.94 8.18 2.48
C ASP A 2 -9.87 8.09 3.57
N ASN A 3 -10.19 7.41 4.67
CA ASN A 3 -9.38 7.39 5.89
C ASN A 3 -8.81 5.99 6.15
N ALA A 4 -8.56 5.23 5.10
CA ALA A 4 -8.00 3.89 5.23
C ALA A 4 -6.61 3.97 5.89
N LEU A 5 -6.32 3.04 6.80
CA LEU A 5 -4.97 2.86 7.34
C LEU A 5 -4.02 2.43 6.21
N ILE A 6 -4.52 1.56 5.34
CA ILE A 6 -3.81 1.03 4.18
C ILE A 6 -4.74 1.07 2.98
N THR A 7 -4.27 1.55 1.85
CA THR A 7 -4.93 1.38 0.55
C THR A 7 -4.08 0.50 -0.35
N LEU A 8 -4.65 -0.61 -0.80
CA LEU A 8 -4.05 -1.55 -1.74
C LEU A 8 -4.72 -1.40 -3.11
N LEU A 9 -3.93 -1.11 -4.15
CA LEU A 9 -4.40 -1.04 -5.54
C LEU A 9 -3.78 -2.18 -6.34
N MET A 10 -4.64 -3.05 -6.84
CA MET A 10 -4.22 -4.28 -7.49
C MET A 10 -3.77 -4.05 -8.93
N GLY A 11 -2.63 -4.63 -9.28
CA GLY A 11 -2.09 -4.63 -10.64
C GLY A 11 -2.49 -5.87 -11.43
N SER A 12 -1.99 -5.94 -12.66
CA SER A 12 -2.22 -7.00 -13.64
C SER A 12 -1.16 -8.11 -13.59
N ARG A 13 -0.01 -7.84 -12.95
CA ARG A 13 1.15 -8.74 -12.92
C ARG A 13 0.90 -10.05 -12.16
N TYR A 14 0.09 -10.01 -11.09
CA TYR A 14 -0.17 -11.19 -10.25
C TYR A 14 -1.68 -11.40 -10.02
N PRO A 15 -2.31 -12.41 -10.65
CA PRO A 15 -3.69 -12.79 -10.32
C PRO A 15 -3.74 -13.46 -8.94
N VAL A 16 -4.73 -13.12 -8.12
CA VAL A 16 -4.86 -13.66 -6.75
C VAL A 16 -5.77 -14.88 -6.75
N ALA A 17 -5.25 -16.03 -6.34
CA ALA A 17 -5.92 -17.33 -6.40
C ALA A 17 -6.55 -17.64 -7.78
N GLY A 18 -5.88 -17.22 -8.85
CA GLY A 18 -6.36 -17.39 -10.23
C GLY A 18 -7.48 -16.43 -10.64
N GLN A 19 -7.87 -15.48 -9.78
CA GLN A 19 -8.88 -14.47 -10.09
C GLN A 19 -8.23 -13.18 -10.58
N PRO A 20 -8.79 -12.52 -11.62
CA PRO A 20 -8.30 -11.23 -12.07
C PRO A 20 -8.68 -10.15 -11.04
N THR A 21 -7.68 -9.54 -10.44
CA THR A 21 -7.86 -8.46 -9.45
C THR A 21 -7.46 -7.09 -9.98
N ARG A 22 -7.02 -6.99 -11.23
CA ARG A 22 -6.52 -5.74 -11.84
C ARG A 22 -7.49 -4.57 -11.63
N GLY A 23 -6.98 -3.45 -11.14
CA GLY A 23 -7.74 -2.22 -10.94
C GLY A 23 -8.66 -2.23 -9.72
N LEU A 24 -8.76 -3.35 -8.98
CA LEU A 24 -9.47 -3.37 -7.71
C LEU A 24 -8.71 -2.57 -6.66
N ARG A 25 -9.48 -1.88 -5.82
CA ARG A 25 -9.00 -1.14 -4.66
C ARG A 25 -9.53 -1.79 -3.39
N PHE A 26 -8.66 -1.97 -2.41
CA PHE A 26 -9.00 -2.42 -1.07
C PHE A 26 -8.51 -1.40 -0.05
N ASP A 27 -9.44 -0.93 0.77
CA ASP A 27 -9.14 -0.06 1.91
C ASP A 27 -9.19 -0.91 3.18
N ILE A 28 -8.06 -0.98 3.89
CA ILE A 28 -7.83 -1.91 5.01
C ILE A 28 -7.57 -1.08 6.27
N GLY A 29 -8.37 -1.33 7.31
CA GLY A 29 -8.29 -0.63 8.59
C GLY A 29 -8.72 0.84 8.52
N ASP A 30 -8.72 1.50 9.69
CA ASP A 30 -9.06 2.92 9.85
C ASP A 30 -7.83 3.67 10.37
N ALA A 31 -7.42 4.74 9.69
CA ALA A 31 -6.28 5.56 10.09
C ALA A 31 -6.58 6.42 11.34
N ASN A 32 -7.85 6.65 11.67
CA ASN A 32 -8.23 7.45 12.84
C ASN A 32 -9.42 6.85 13.60
N PRO A 33 -9.23 5.67 14.22
CA PRO A 33 -10.31 5.02 14.93
C PRO A 33 -10.79 5.84 16.12
N CYS A 34 -12.07 5.69 16.45
CA CYS A 34 -12.76 6.54 17.41
C CYS A 34 -12.33 6.29 18.86
N THR A 35 -11.97 5.06 19.21
CA THR A 35 -11.64 4.70 20.60
C THR A 35 -10.14 4.61 20.84
N PHE A 36 -9.74 4.89 22.09
CA PHE A 36 -8.34 4.74 22.52
C PHE A 36 -7.84 3.29 22.36
N LEU A 37 -8.67 2.30 22.69
CA LEU A 37 -8.31 0.89 22.55
C LEU A 37 -8.02 0.52 21.10
N GLU A 38 -8.90 0.91 20.17
CA GLU A 38 -8.67 0.69 18.75
C GLU A 38 -7.38 1.36 18.28
N ARG A 39 -7.11 2.61 18.70
CA ARG A 39 -5.85 3.31 18.36
C ARG A 39 -4.60 2.58 18.86
N MET A 40 -4.66 1.93 20.01
CA MET A 40 -3.53 1.13 20.53
C MET A 40 -3.30 -0.15 19.72
N MET A 41 -4.37 -0.74 19.18
CA MET A 41 -4.31 -1.96 18.39
C MET A 41 -4.10 -1.71 16.89
N ASN A 42 -4.30 -0.47 16.45
CA ASN A 42 -4.23 -0.05 15.06
C ASN A 42 -2.77 0.06 14.60
N ASN A 43 -2.35 -0.90 13.79
CA ASN A 43 -1.00 -1.01 13.28
C ASN A 43 -1.02 -1.69 11.90
N HIS A 44 -0.26 -1.13 10.95
CA HIS A 44 -0.28 -1.57 9.55
C HIS A 44 0.03 -3.06 9.39
N LEU A 45 1.03 -3.58 10.12
CA LEU A 45 1.43 -4.98 9.99
C LEU A 45 0.31 -5.94 10.41
N PHE A 46 -0.37 -5.67 11.53
CA PHE A 46 -1.45 -6.52 11.99
C PHE A 46 -2.64 -6.45 11.03
N SER A 47 -3.06 -5.24 10.64
CA SER A 47 -4.22 -5.03 9.78
C SER A 47 -4.06 -5.68 8.40
N ILE A 48 -2.88 -5.61 7.79
CA ILE A 48 -2.67 -6.23 6.47
C ILE A 48 -2.56 -7.75 6.54
N ILE A 49 -1.95 -8.29 7.60
CA ILE A 49 -1.90 -9.73 7.82
C ILE A 49 -3.31 -10.26 8.04
N ASP A 50 -4.09 -9.64 8.92
CA ASP A 50 -5.48 -10.03 9.17
C ASP A 50 -6.29 -10.01 7.86
N PHE A 51 -6.21 -8.93 7.08
CA PHE A 51 -6.88 -8.83 5.79
C PHE A 51 -6.55 -10.02 4.87
N PHE A 52 -5.26 -10.31 4.65
CA PHE A 52 -4.88 -11.42 3.78
C PHE A 52 -5.20 -12.80 4.35
N THR A 53 -5.32 -12.96 5.67
CA THR A 53 -5.70 -14.24 6.28
C THR A 53 -7.21 -14.42 6.42
N SER A 54 -8.00 -13.36 6.24
CA SER A 54 -9.44 -13.37 6.52
C SER A 54 -10.29 -13.20 5.25
N TYR A 55 -9.79 -12.54 4.21
CA TYR A 55 -10.57 -12.19 3.01
C TYR A 55 -10.20 -13.02 1.78
N GLU A 56 -11.20 -13.55 1.08
CA GLU A 56 -11.02 -14.14 -0.26
C GLU A 56 -10.86 -13.03 -1.32
N PRO A 57 -10.08 -13.26 -2.40
CA PRO A 57 -9.33 -14.48 -2.72
C PRO A 57 -7.97 -14.61 -2.00
N PHE A 58 -7.53 -13.59 -1.26
CA PHE A 58 -6.19 -13.52 -0.66
C PHE A 58 -5.92 -14.67 0.32
N ARG A 59 -6.90 -15.02 1.15
CA ARG A 59 -6.79 -16.11 2.13
C ARG A 59 -6.48 -17.45 1.49
N SER A 60 -7.00 -17.70 0.29
CA SER A 60 -6.75 -18.93 -0.46
C SER A 60 -5.46 -18.89 -1.28
N ASP A 61 -4.86 -17.72 -1.47
CA ASP A 61 -3.66 -17.55 -2.29
C ASP A 61 -2.38 -17.94 -1.53
N LEU A 62 -1.60 -18.85 -2.10
CA LEU A 62 -0.38 -19.35 -1.46
C LEU A 62 0.68 -18.26 -1.26
N ALA A 63 0.82 -17.31 -2.19
CA ALA A 63 1.84 -16.27 -2.08
C ALA A 63 1.48 -15.30 -0.96
N TYR A 64 0.23 -14.83 -0.88
CA TYR A 64 -0.22 -13.97 0.20
C TYR A 64 -0.13 -14.66 1.57
N ARG A 65 -0.48 -15.95 1.67
CA ARG A 65 -0.26 -16.73 2.90
C ARG A 65 1.21 -16.83 3.31
N LYS A 66 2.14 -16.89 2.36
CA LYS A 66 3.58 -16.86 2.65
C LYS A 66 4.04 -15.48 3.09
N LEU A 67 3.53 -14.41 2.45
CA LEU A 67 3.81 -13.03 2.85
C LEU A 67 3.38 -12.75 4.29
N CYS A 68 2.26 -13.29 4.75
CA CYS A 68 1.81 -13.14 6.14
C CYS A 68 2.75 -13.76 7.19
N LYS A 69 3.72 -14.59 6.78
CA LYS A 69 4.77 -15.11 7.67
C LYS A 69 5.93 -14.13 7.84
N LEU A 70 5.97 -13.05 7.05
CA LEU A 70 6.93 -11.97 7.19
C LEU A 70 6.47 -11.07 8.33
N HIS A 71 7.24 -11.01 9.42
CA HIS A 71 6.94 -10.17 10.58
C HIS A 71 7.48 -8.74 10.41
N SER A 72 7.36 -8.16 9.21
CA SER A 72 7.84 -6.82 8.89
C SER A 72 6.98 -6.17 7.81
N ILE A 73 6.44 -4.99 8.11
CA ILE A 73 5.62 -4.23 7.17
C ILE A 73 6.42 -3.80 5.94
N GLY A 74 7.71 -3.47 6.10
CA GLY A 74 8.56 -3.06 4.98
C GLY A 74 8.78 -4.19 3.97
N PHE A 75 9.13 -5.40 4.43
CA PHE A 75 9.29 -6.55 3.54
C PHE A 75 7.96 -6.94 2.89
N LEU A 76 6.88 -6.96 3.67
CA LEU A 76 5.56 -7.30 3.16
C LEU A 76 5.11 -6.29 2.07
N ALA A 77 5.25 -4.98 2.32
CA ALA A 77 4.92 -3.94 1.36
C ALA A 77 5.80 -4.00 0.10
N TYR A 78 7.09 -4.27 0.26
CA TYR A 78 8.00 -4.47 -0.85
C TYR A 78 7.55 -5.61 -1.78
N TYR A 79 7.25 -6.80 -1.23
CA TYR A 79 6.84 -7.92 -2.07
C TYR A 79 5.46 -7.75 -2.68
N ILE A 80 4.52 -7.08 -1.99
CA ILE A 80 3.25 -6.67 -2.60
C ILE A 80 3.48 -5.80 -3.82
N ALA A 81 4.42 -4.85 -3.72
CA ALA A 81 4.76 -3.97 -4.82
C ALA A 81 5.53 -4.68 -5.93
N ASP A 82 6.44 -5.59 -5.61
CA ASP A 82 7.08 -6.44 -6.62
C ASP A 82 6.05 -7.33 -7.35
N MET A 83 5.00 -7.78 -6.68
CA MET A 83 3.85 -8.45 -7.33
C MET A 83 3.03 -7.54 -8.27
N GLY A 84 3.41 -6.27 -8.41
CA GLY A 84 2.78 -5.30 -9.31
C GLY A 84 1.66 -4.47 -8.67
N ASN A 85 1.46 -4.56 -7.36
CA ASN A 85 0.42 -3.81 -6.68
C ASN A 85 0.98 -2.49 -6.13
N VAL A 86 0.10 -1.55 -5.80
CA VAL A 86 0.48 -0.30 -5.13
C VAL A 86 -0.02 -0.34 -3.71
N LEU A 87 0.81 0.06 -2.75
CA LEU A 87 0.43 0.13 -1.35
C LEU A 87 0.64 1.53 -0.80
N PHE A 88 -0.44 2.16 -0.32
CA PHE A 88 -0.39 3.37 0.47
C PHE A 88 -0.51 2.99 1.94
N LEU A 89 0.43 3.43 2.76
CA LEU A 89 0.39 3.32 4.22
C LEU A 89 0.16 4.72 4.78
N ASN A 90 -1.00 4.95 5.41
CA ASN A 90 -1.25 6.21 6.10
C ASN A 90 -0.54 6.19 7.46
N ILE A 91 0.48 7.03 7.62
CA ILE A 91 1.28 7.16 8.83
C ILE A 91 1.01 8.49 9.56
N ALA A 92 -0.10 9.14 9.24
CA ALA A 92 -0.49 10.37 9.91
C ALA A 92 -0.69 10.13 11.42
N PRO A 93 -0.19 11.02 12.28
CA PRO A 93 -0.51 10.96 13.71
C PRO A 93 -2.03 11.10 13.94
N TYR A 94 -2.54 10.46 14.99
CA TYR A 94 -3.95 10.56 15.34
C TYR A 94 -4.39 12.01 15.56
N GLY A 95 -5.51 12.40 14.95
CA GLY A 95 -6.03 13.77 15.01
C GLY A 95 -5.30 14.78 14.13
N SER A 96 -4.33 14.35 13.30
CA SER A 96 -3.72 15.22 12.29
C SER A 96 -4.75 15.73 11.29
N LYS A 97 -4.59 17.01 10.89
CA LYS A 97 -5.40 17.63 9.82
C LYS A 97 -4.85 17.36 8.43
N SER A 98 -3.62 16.86 8.32
CA SER A 98 -2.96 16.46 7.09
C SER A 98 -2.60 14.97 7.15
N ASN A 99 -2.74 14.27 6.02
CA ASN A 99 -2.27 12.91 5.92
C ASN A 99 -0.77 12.88 5.59
N ASN A 100 -0.10 11.81 6.01
CA ASN A 100 1.26 11.50 5.61
C ASN A 100 1.25 10.06 5.10
N TYR A 101 1.72 9.84 3.88
CA TYR A 101 1.70 8.52 3.26
C TYR A 101 3.10 8.01 3.00
N VAL A 102 3.32 6.73 3.28
CA VAL A 102 4.41 5.96 2.65
C VAL A 102 3.80 5.16 1.52
N VAL A 103 4.29 5.34 0.30
CA VAL A 103 3.75 4.70 -0.90
C VAL A 103 4.79 3.76 -1.49
N TYR A 104 4.44 2.49 -1.64
CA TYR A 104 5.25 1.51 -2.37
C TYR A 104 4.69 1.38 -3.78
N LEU A 105 5.48 1.80 -4.76
CA LEU A 105 5.15 1.74 -6.17
C LEU A 105 5.87 0.56 -6.86
N PRO A 106 5.14 -0.24 -7.65
CA PRO A 106 5.74 -1.23 -8.52
C PRO A 106 6.57 -0.55 -9.61
N HIS A 107 7.47 -1.29 -10.25
CA HIS A 107 8.27 -0.78 -11.36
C HIS A 107 7.42 -0.32 -12.56
N GLN A 108 6.25 -0.94 -12.78
CA GLN A 108 5.31 -0.58 -13.82
C GLN A 108 3.91 -0.44 -13.22
N LEU A 109 3.21 0.64 -13.61
CA LEU A 109 1.85 0.92 -13.19
C LEU A 109 0.86 0.63 -14.32
N ASP A 110 -0.22 -0.05 -13.99
CA ASP A 110 -1.36 -0.17 -14.89
C ASP A 110 -2.14 1.15 -14.97
N LYS A 111 -2.81 1.38 -16.10
CA LYS A 111 -3.64 2.58 -16.31
C LYS A 111 -4.67 2.79 -15.21
N GLU A 112 -5.31 1.72 -14.74
CA GLU A 112 -6.28 1.75 -13.66
C GLU A 112 -5.62 2.18 -12.33
N GLN A 113 -4.43 1.69 -12.04
CA GLN A 113 -3.65 2.10 -10.86
C GLN A 113 -3.28 3.58 -10.95
N VAL A 114 -2.80 4.06 -12.10
CA VAL A 114 -2.49 5.49 -12.30
C VAL A 114 -3.72 6.36 -12.03
N ASN A 115 -4.88 5.98 -12.57
CA ASN A 115 -6.13 6.70 -12.34
C ASN A 115 -6.51 6.73 -10.86
N SER A 116 -6.40 5.60 -10.16
CA SER A 116 -6.67 5.51 -8.72
C SER A 116 -5.70 6.34 -7.89
N ILE A 117 -4.40 6.29 -8.20
CA ILE A 117 -3.38 7.13 -7.54
C ILE A 117 -3.72 8.60 -7.75
N ARG A 118 -3.97 9.03 -8.99
CA ARG A 118 -4.36 10.41 -9.30
C ARG A 118 -5.57 10.84 -8.48
N SER A 119 -6.61 9.99 -8.40
CA SER A 119 -7.79 10.28 -7.59
C SER A 119 -7.49 10.43 -6.09
N ILE A 120 -6.67 9.54 -5.52
CA ILE A 120 -6.29 9.59 -4.11
C ILE A 120 -5.47 10.85 -3.81
N VAL A 121 -4.44 11.11 -4.62
CA VAL A 121 -3.50 12.22 -4.42
C VAL A 121 -4.20 13.57 -4.62
N SER A 122 -5.03 13.72 -5.65
CA SER A 122 -5.80 14.95 -5.87
C SER A 122 -6.85 15.23 -4.79
N LYS A 123 -7.39 14.21 -4.12
CA LYS A 123 -8.27 14.39 -2.95
C LYS A 123 -7.52 14.78 -1.68
N ASN A 124 -6.20 14.63 -1.67
CA ASN A 124 -5.32 14.86 -0.53
C ASN A 124 -4.18 15.85 -0.88
N PRO A 125 -4.50 17.07 -1.37
CA PRO A 125 -3.51 17.99 -1.94
C PRO A 125 -2.51 18.53 -0.91
N PHE A 126 -2.89 18.57 0.38
CA PHE A 126 -2.03 19.05 1.48
C PHE A 126 -1.31 17.91 2.23
N SER A 127 -1.30 16.71 1.65
CA SER A 127 -0.63 15.55 2.26
C SER A 127 0.82 15.45 1.77
N ASN A 128 1.67 14.87 2.61
CA ASN A 128 3.04 14.56 2.23
C ASN A 128 3.17 13.09 1.86
N TYR A 129 4.04 12.79 0.92
CA TYR A 129 4.27 11.44 0.40
C TYR A 129 5.75 11.10 0.52
N THR A 130 6.05 9.92 1.07
CA THR A 130 7.35 9.27 0.91
C THR A 130 7.14 8.12 -0.06
N VAL A 131 7.74 8.20 -1.24
CA VAL A 131 7.52 7.23 -2.31
C VAL A 131 8.73 6.34 -2.46
N LEU A 132 8.52 5.03 -2.29
CA LEU A 132 9.48 3.99 -2.64
C LEU A 132 9.10 3.43 -4.01
N TYR A 133 10.00 3.49 -4.97
CA TYR A 133 9.73 3.13 -6.37
C TYR A 133 10.93 2.43 -7.00
N ASN A 134 10.78 1.95 -8.24
CA ASN A 134 11.77 1.09 -8.89
C ASN A 134 12.16 -0.13 -8.05
N LEU A 135 11.20 -0.65 -7.29
CA LEU A 135 11.39 -1.79 -6.40
C LEU A 135 11.71 -3.04 -7.24
N LYS A 136 12.85 -3.67 -6.96
CA LYS A 136 13.33 -4.88 -7.64
C LYS A 136 14.33 -5.63 -6.77
N LEU A 137 14.51 -6.91 -7.06
CA LEU A 137 15.56 -7.71 -6.44
C LEU A 137 16.87 -7.53 -7.21
N ASP A 138 17.98 -7.38 -6.49
CA ASP A 138 19.32 -7.45 -7.09
C ASP A 138 19.74 -8.91 -7.36
N GLU A 139 20.95 -9.10 -7.87
CA GLU A 139 21.51 -10.43 -8.19
C GLU A 139 21.61 -11.36 -6.97
N ALA A 140 21.66 -10.80 -5.75
CA ALA A 140 21.73 -11.54 -4.49
C ALA A 140 20.34 -11.76 -3.85
N ASN A 141 19.25 -11.40 -4.54
CA ASN A 141 17.87 -11.40 -4.03
C ASN A 141 17.65 -10.44 -2.86
N ILE A 142 18.40 -9.35 -2.81
CA ILE A 142 18.21 -8.27 -1.85
C ILE A 142 17.22 -7.26 -2.44
N PRO A 143 16.15 -6.90 -1.72
CA PRO A 143 15.28 -5.80 -2.08
C PRO A 143 16.06 -4.49 -2.25
N ILE A 144 15.99 -3.91 -3.46
CA ILE A 144 16.52 -2.59 -3.76
C ILE A 144 15.43 -1.71 -4.37
N GLY A 145 15.62 -0.39 -4.31
CA GLY A 145 14.72 0.58 -4.88
C GLY A 145 15.15 2.00 -4.56
N ASP A 146 14.51 2.96 -5.22
CA ASP A 146 14.71 4.38 -4.99
C ASP A 146 13.72 4.87 -3.93
N THR A 147 14.10 5.90 -3.16
CA THR A 147 13.21 6.56 -2.21
C THR A 147 13.20 8.06 -2.48
N LYS A 148 12.02 8.64 -2.62
CA LYS A 148 11.80 10.08 -2.67
C LYS A 148 10.97 10.52 -1.45
N PRO A 149 11.63 10.98 -0.38
CA PRO A 149 10.95 11.37 0.85
C PRO A 149 10.31 12.75 0.73
N ASP A 150 9.26 12.97 1.53
CA ASP A 150 8.63 14.28 1.79
C ASP A 150 8.25 15.10 0.55
N ILE A 151 7.70 14.45 -0.48
CA ILE A 151 7.22 15.12 -1.69
C ILE A 151 5.76 15.56 -1.56
N SER A 152 5.43 16.64 -2.28
CA SER A 152 4.06 17.17 -2.37
C SER A 152 3.17 16.32 -3.27
N ALA A 153 1.85 16.57 -3.22
CA ALA A 153 0.89 15.96 -4.13
C ALA A 153 1.25 16.22 -5.61
N ASP A 154 1.57 17.47 -5.97
CA ASP A 154 1.91 17.84 -7.36
C ASP A 154 3.19 17.15 -7.83
N GLU A 155 4.20 17.08 -6.97
CA GLU A 155 5.44 16.36 -7.27
C GLU A 155 5.18 14.87 -7.46
N PHE A 156 4.36 14.25 -6.60
CA PHE A 156 4.01 12.85 -6.76
C PHE A 156 3.24 12.61 -8.06
N LEU A 157 2.27 13.46 -8.39
CA LEU A 157 1.52 13.37 -9.66
C LEU A 157 2.41 13.54 -10.90
N SER A 158 3.52 14.28 -10.80
CA SER A 158 4.49 14.43 -11.88
C SER A 158 5.35 13.18 -12.13
N MET A 159 5.44 12.28 -11.14
CA MET A 159 6.21 11.04 -11.24
C MET A 159 5.45 9.89 -11.94
N ILE A 160 4.13 10.02 -12.12
CA ILE A 160 3.22 8.95 -12.54
C ILE A 160 2.48 9.19 -13.86
#